data_AF-U7PJ83-F1
#
_entry.id   AF-U7PJ83-F1
#
_cell.length_a   1.000
_cell.length_b   1.000
_cell.length_c   1.000
_cell.angle_alpha   90.00
_cell.angle_beta   90.00
_cell.angle_gamma   90.00
#
_symmetry.space_group_name_H-M   'P 1'
#
loop_
_entity.id
_entity.type
_entity.pdbx_description
1 polymer ?
#
loop_
_entity_poly.entity_id
_entity_poly.type
_entity_poly.pdbx_seq_one_letter_code
_entity_poly.pdbx_strand_id
1 'polypeptide(L)'
;MTRSLTSRENFRLRRALYHWMRYAYYFHGDLVRPNVFVPSGRDIRINQLRSLSNSELGELKDLWRTVEDIIELTMCPSIANVRIGADFELSEKDAARIGWGEQRENRIVVATMSKLSPDELLYYMENSHKFTKLRLIQDIRQRHPHFEFDTESLTIALSCVIHERWRRMQTEFPAMTQPSSGTLCLPVYTRMMGQCHGGILDWDDPAMEAYCARIGEMIGLNLDWRPEESFFRSRPEIPTGLLNP
;
A
#
# COMPACT_ATOMS: atom_id res chain seq x y z
N MET A 1 25.03 -11.07 -1.11
CA MET A 1 25.68 -9.75 -0.96
C MET A 1 24.62 -8.73 -0.62
N THR A 2 24.75 -8.00 0.48
CA THR A 2 23.85 -6.91 0.85
C THR A 2 24.43 -5.58 0.37
N ARG A 3 23.73 -4.91 -0.55
CA ARG A 3 24.06 -3.55 -0.99
C ARG A 3 23.65 -2.58 0.13
N SER A 4 24.53 -1.64 0.48
CA SER A 4 24.13 -0.51 1.33
C SER A 4 23.32 0.48 0.51
N LEU A 5 22.25 1.02 1.10
CA LEU A 5 21.45 2.07 0.47
C LEU A 5 22.29 3.35 0.33
N THR A 6 22.18 4.00 -0.82
CA THR A 6 22.71 5.36 -1.00
C THR A 6 21.96 6.33 -0.09
N SER A 7 22.55 7.49 0.21
CA SER A 7 21.91 8.53 1.03
C SER A 7 20.54 8.94 0.48
N ARG A 8 20.40 8.93 -0.86
CA ARG A 8 19.16 9.31 -1.54
C ARG A 8 18.08 8.23 -1.43
N GLU A 9 18.44 6.97 -1.64
CA GLU A 9 17.51 5.84 -1.42
C GLU A 9 17.07 5.75 0.04
N ASN A 10 18.00 5.94 0.98
CA ASN A 10 17.69 5.96 2.40
C ASN A 10 16.70 7.08 2.74
N PHE A 11 16.89 8.28 2.19
CA PHE A 11 15.97 9.40 2.39
C PHE A 11 14.56 9.09 1.88
N ARG A 12 14.42 8.59 0.64
CA ARG A 12 13.12 8.23 0.04
C ARG A 12 12.43 7.13 0.83
N LEU A 13 13.16 6.08 1.20
CA LEU A 13 12.64 4.98 2.02
C LEU A 13 12.12 5.47 3.36
N ARG A 14 12.90 6.29 4.09
CA ARG A 14 12.47 6.84 5.38
C ARG A 14 11.25 7.74 5.24
N ARG A 15 11.17 8.52 4.17
CA ARG A 15 10.02 9.39 3.89
C ARG A 15 8.75 8.58 3.60
N ALA A 16 8.83 7.56 2.75
CA ALA A 16 7.70 6.68 2.47
C ALA A 16 7.24 5.92 3.74
N LEU A 17 8.19 5.39 4.52
CA LEU A 17 7.91 4.75 5.82
C LEU A 17 7.20 5.72 6.77
N TYR A 18 7.63 6.97 6.84
CA TYR A 18 6.98 7.98 7.67
C TYR A 18 5.55 8.29 7.22
N HIS A 19 5.30 8.35 5.91
CA HIS A 19 3.94 8.53 5.39
C HIS A 19 3.04 7.33 5.69
N TRP A 20 3.54 6.10 5.55
CA TRP A 20 2.80 4.89 5.93
C TRP A 20 2.55 4.87 7.45
N MET A 21 3.57 5.04 8.28
CA MET A 21 3.44 5.08 9.74
C MET A 21 2.38 6.10 10.19
N ARG A 22 2.41 7.30 9.60
CA ARG A 22 1.42 8.34 9.88
C ARG A 22 0.02 7.92 9.46
N TYR A 23 -0.13 7.34 8.27
CA TYR A 23 -1.43 6.88 7.79
C TYR A 23 -1.99 5.76 8.67
N ALA A 24 -1.16 4.77 9.03
CA ALA A 24 -1.53 3.69 9.92
C ALA A 24 -2.00 4.24 11.28
N TYR A 25 -1.23 5.13 11.90
CA TYR A 25 -1.60 5.76 13.17
C TYR A 25 -2.95 6.47 13.13
N TYR A 26 -3.22 7.29 12.10
CA TYR A 26 -4.45 8.09 12.05
C TYR A 26 -5.69 7.32 11.57
N PHE A 27 -5.52 6.29 10.74
CA PHE A 27 -6.64 5.68 10.01
C PHE A 27 -6.76 4.16 10.12
N HIS A 28 -5.73 3.48 10.63
CA HIS A 28 -5.75 2.03 10.86
C HIS A 28 -5.54 1.63 12.32
N GLY A 29 -5.02 2.54 13.16
CA GLY A 29 -4.85 2.33 14.59
C GLY A 29 -6.15 2.51 15.37
N ASP A 30 -6.01 2.68 16.69
CA ASP A 30 -7.15 2.68 17.63
C ASP A 30 -7.94 4.00 17.68
N LEU A 31 -7.56 4.99 16.85
CA LEU A 31 -8.31 6.23 16.74
C LEU A 31 -9.66 5.99 16.07
N VAL A 32 -10.63 6.85 16.40
CA VAL A 32 -11.98 6.76 15.83
C VAL A 32 -11.89 6.84 14.31
N ARG A 33 -12.41 5.81 13.64
CA ARG A 33 -12.49 5.74 12.18
C ARG A 33 -13.17 7.02 11.67
N PRO A 34 -12.52 7.82 10.81
CA PRO A 34 -13.09 9.09 10.36
C PRO A 34 -14.37 8.89 9.55
N ASN A 35 -14.46 7.76 8.84
CA ASN A 35 -15.62 7.41 8.04
C ASN A 35 -15.75 5.88 7.87
N VAL A 36 -16.99 5.39 7.95
CA VAL A 36 -17.38 3.99 7.68
C VAL A 36 -17.52 3.65 6.19
N PHE A 37 -17.44 4.64 5.30
CA PHE A 37 -17.47 4.46 3.85
C PHE A 37 -16.07 4.30 3.28
N VAL A 38 -15.96 3.61 2.15
CA VAL A 38 -14.73 3.48 1.38
C VAL A 38 -14.21 4.88 1.03
N PRO A 39 -12.89 5.16 1.18
CA PRO A 39 -12.33 6.48 0.88
C PRO A 39 -12.75 6.93 -0.51
N SER A 40 -13.41 8.08 -0.58
CA SER A 40 -13.89 8.64 -1.84
C SER A 40 -14.07 10.16 -1.74
N GLY A 41 -13.92 10.85 -2.88
CA GLY A 41 -14.19 12.29 -2.97
C GLY A 41 -13.35 13.12 -2.00
N ARG A 42 -13.97 13.67 -0.97
CA ARG A 42 -13.36 14.61 -0.01
C ARG A 42 -13.01 13.98 1.33
N ASP A 43 -12.92 12.65 1.36
CA ASP A 43 -12.51 11.91 2.55
C ASP A 43 -11.17 12.41 3.11
N ILE A 44 -11.08 12.57 4.43
CA ILE A 44 -9.87 13.04 5.12
C ILE A 44 -8.65 12.17 4.81
N ARG A 45 -8.84 10.86 4.59
CA ARG A 45 -7.78 9.91 4.22
C ARG A 45 -7.18 10.24 2.86
N ILE A 46 -8.04 10.60 1.90
CA ILE A 46 -7.61 11.06 0.57
C ILE A 46 -6.96 12.43 0.68
N ASN A 47 -7.56 13.36 1.44
CA ASN A 47 -7.03 14.71 1.63
C ASN A 47 -5.62 14.71 2.23
N GLN A 48 -5.32 13.82 3.18
CA GLN A 48 -3.96 13.67 3.70
C GLN A 48 -2.97 13.35 2.57
N LEU A 49 -3.31 12.41 1.69
CA LEU A 49 -2.44 12.02 0.58
C LEU A 49 -2.36 13.07 -0.53
N ARG A 50 -3.39 13.92 -0.69
CA ARG A 50 -3.34 15.05 -1.65
C ARG A 50 -2.22 16.05 -1.33
N SER A 51 -1.81 16.17 -0.07
CA SER A 51 -0.74 17.07 0.36
C SER A 51 0.66 16.62 -0.07
N LEU A 52 0.84 15.37 -0.47
CA LEU A 52 2.15 14.81 -0.83
C LEU A 52 2.61 15.27 -2.22
N SER A 53 3.91 15.35 -2.48
CA SER A 53 4.39 15.55 -3.85
C SER A 53 4.09 14.32 -4.74
N ASN A 54 4.29 14.44 -6.05
CA ASN A 54 4.21 13.25 -6.92
C ASN A 54 5.31 12.25 -6.57
N SER A 55 6.54 12.71 -6.30
CA SER A 55 7.61 11.80 -5.88
C SER A 55 7.26 11.05 -4.60
N GLU A 56 6.71 11.73 -3.60
CA GLU A 56 6.28 11.13 -2.33
C GLU A 56 5.15 10.10 -2.51
N LEU A 57 4.15 10.39 -3.35
CA LEU A 57 3.10 9.40 -3.68
C LEU A 57 3.67 8.18 -4.39
N GLY A 58 4.62 8.38 -5.31
CA GLY A 58 5.26 7.29 -6.04
C GLY A 58 6.09 6.41 -5.11
N GLU A 59 6.88 7.02 -4.23
CA GLU A 59 7.67 6.34 -3.19
C GLU A 59 6.76 5.55 -2.24
N LEU A 60 5.69 6.17 -1.75
CA LEU A 60 4.72 5.50 -0.87
C LEU A 60 4.02 4.35 -1.59
N LYS A 61 3.57 4.53 -2.84
CA LYS A 61 2.90 3.47 -3.59
C LYS A 61 3.83 2.29 -3.89
N ASP A 62 5.09 2.56 -4.16
CA ASP A 62 6.09 1.51 -4.34
C ASP A 62 6.29 0.69 -3.07
N LEU A 63 6.62 1.38 -1.97
CA LEU A 63 6.78 0.75 -0.66
C LEU A 63 5.54 -0.07 -0.32
N TRP A 64 4.35 0.50 -0.53
CA TRP A 64 3.09 -0.15 -0.19
C TRP A 64 2.87 -1.45 -0.96
N ARG A 65 3.21 -1.49 -2.25
CA ARG A 65 3.14 -2.74 -3.04
C ARG A 65 4.09 -3.80 -2.46
N THR A 66 5.31 -3.42 -2.10
CA THR A 66 6.26 -4.34 -1.46
C THR A 66 5.72 -4.83 -0.11
N VAL A 67 5.06 -3.98 0.67
CA VAL A 67 4.43 -4.37 1.94
C VAL A 67 3.30 -5.38 1.71
N GLU A 68 2.42 -5.13 0.75
CA GLU A 68 1.34 -6.07 0.38
C GLU A 68 1.93 -7.44 -0.04
N ASP A 69 2.96 -7.44 -0.89
CA ASP A 69 3.64 -8.65 -1.35
C ASP A 69 4.33 -9.40 -0.19
N ILE A 70 4.99 -8.67 0.72
CA ILE A 70 5.62 -9.27 1.90
C ILE A 70 4.57 -9.91 2.80
N ILE A 71 3.45 -9.25 3.07
CA ILE A 71 2.37 -9.79 3.90
C ILE A 71 1.81 -11.06 3.25
N GLU A 72 1.48 -11.00 1.95
CA GLU A 72 0.93 -12.14 1.22
C GLU A 72 1.92 -13.30 1.18
N LEU A 73 3.21 -13.08 0.92
CA LEU A 73 4.16 -14.18 0.69
C LEU A 73 4.77 -14.72 1.98
N THR A 74 4.92 -13.91 3.03
CA THR A 74 5.66 -14.29 4.24
C THR A 74 4.78 -14.51 5.46
N MET A 75 3.78 -13.66 5.69
CA MET A 75 2.94 -13.74 6.90
C MET A 75 1.66 -14.51 6.66
N CYS A 76 1.02 -14.27 5.51
CA CYS A 76 -0.31 -14.79 5.18
C CYS A 76 -0.34 -15.45 3.80
N PRO A 77 0.54 -16.44 3.51
CA PRO A 77 0.56 -17.14 2.23
C PRO A 77 -0.77 -17.80 1.94
N SER A 78 -1.31 -17.61 0.73
CA SER A 78 -2.45 -18.37 0.25
C SER A 78 -2.12 -19.87 0.21
N ILE A 79 -3.15 -20.73 0.19
CA ILE A 79 -2.96 -22.18 0.09
C ILE A 79 -2.18 -22.52 -1.20
N ALA A 80 -2.46 -21.84 -2.31
CA ALA A 80 -1.70 -21.91 -3.55
C ALA A 80 -0.22 -21.53 -3.36
N ASN A 81 0.09 -20.41 -2.71
CA ASN A 81 1.48 -19.98 -2.49
C ASN A 81 2.24 -20.99 -1.62
N VAL A 82 1.60 -21.57 -0.60
CA VAL A 82 2.19 -22.64 0.23
C VAL A 82 2.53 -23.87 -0.62
N ARG A 83 1.65 -24.26 -1.55
CA ARG A 83 1.90 -25.41 -2.43
C ARG A 83 3.03 -25.16 -3.42
N ILE A 84 3.07 -23.96 -4.03
CA ILE A 84 4.11 -23.58 -4.99
C ILE A 84 5.48 -23.55 -4.33
N GLY A 85 5.56 -23.09 -3.08
CA GLY A 85 6.81 -23.01 -2.33
C GLY A 85 7.28 -24.32 -1.71
N ALA A 86 6.50 -25.41 -1.79
CA ALA A 86 6.86 -26.68 -1.18
C ALA A 86 7.69 -27.55 -2.14
N ASP A 87 8.77 -28.14 -1.62
CA ASP A 87 9.63 -29.07 -2.38
C ASP A 87 8.95 -30.41 -2.73
N PHE A 88 7.75 -30.64 -2.19
CA PHE A 88 6.98 -31.88 -2.36
C PHE A 88 5.48 -31.58 -2.45
N GLU A 89 4.72 -32.52 -3.01
CA GLU A 89 3.26 -32.41 -3.07
C GLU A 89 2.66 -32.43 -1.66
N LEU A 90 2.17 -31.27 -1.22
CA LEU A 90 1.40 -31.13 -0.01
C LEU A 90 -0.05 -31.55 -0.25
N SER A 91 -0.58 -32.37 0.67
CA SER A 91 -2.03 -32.60 0.70
C SER A 91 -2.77 -31.28 0.89
N GLU A 92 -4.01 -31.20 0.40
CA GLU A 92 -4.86 -30.01 0.60
C GLU A 92 -5.01 -29.65 2.08
N LYS A 93 -5.14 -30.66 2.95
CA LYS A 93 -5.27 -30.47 4.39
C LYS A 93 -4.01 -29.86 5.01
N ASP A 94 -2.83 -30.33 4.59
CA ASP A 94 -1.56 -29.82 5.11
C ASP A 94 -1.26 -28.40 4.60
N ALA A 95 -1.55 -28.14 3.33
CA ALA A 95 -1.45 -26.80 2.75
C ALA A 95 -2.42 -25.82 3.44
N ALA A 96 -3.67 -26.22 3.69
CA ALA A 96 -4.65 -25.38 4.40
C ALA A 96 -4.27 -25.11 5.86
N ARG A 97 -3.56 -26.03 6.52
CA ARG A 97 -3.06 -25.82 7.89
C ARG A 97 -2.08 -24.65 7.95
N ILE A 98 -1.25 -24.47 6.91
CA ILE A 98 -0.26 -23.39 6.83
C ILE A 98 -0.86 -22.15 6.16
N GLY A 99 -1.52 -22.31 5.02
CA GLY A 99 -1.99 -21.23 4.16
C GLY A 99 -3.26 -20.53 4.65
N TRP A 100 -3.41 -19.26 4.34
CA TRP A 100 -4.46 -18.38 4.84
C TRP A 100 -5.58 -18.21 3.80
N GLY A 101 -6.33 -19.30 3.59
CA GLY A 101 -7.45 -19.32 2.64
C GLY A 101 -7.01 -19.19 1.19
N GLU A 102 -7.99 -19.06 0.31
CA GLU A 102 -7.81 -18.94 -1.14
C GLU A 102 -8.50 -17.69 -1.70
N GLN A 103 -7.92 -17.15 -2.77
CA GLN A 103 -8.49 -16.04 -3.55
C GLN A 103 -9.03 -14.89 -2.69
N ARG A 104 -10.36 -14.80 -2.54
CA ARG A 104 -11.04 -13.74 -1.80
C ARG A 104 -10.78 -13.81 -0.29
N GLU A 105 -10.74 -15.00 0.30
CA GLU A 105 -10.46 -15.15 1.73
C GLU A 105 -9.05 -14.67 2.06
N ASN A 106 -8.07 -15.10 1.26
CA ASN A 106 -6.69 -14.67 1.44
C ASN A 106 -6.56 -13.14 1.30
N ARG A 107 -7.18 -12.54 0.29
CA ARG A 107 -7.18 -11.07 0.12
C ARG A 107 -7.79 -10.33 1.30
N ILE A 108 -8.82 -10.88 1.95
CA ILE A 108 -9.42 -10.29 3.16
C ILE A 108 -8.44 -10.35 4.33
N VAL A 109 -7.75 -11.47 4.51
CA VAL A 109 -6.71 -11.61 5.55
C VAL A 109 -5.56 -10.65 5.29
N VAL A 110 -5.02 -10.63 4.07
CA VAL A 110 -3.92 -9.73 3.67
C VAL A 110 -4.31 -8.28 3.90
N ALA A 111 -5.50 -7.86 3.44
CA ALA A 111 -5.99 -6.50 3.71
C ALA A 111 -6.07 -6.21 5.23
N THR A 112 -6.58 -7.17 6.02
CA THR A 112 -6.63 -6.99 7.49
C THR A 112 -5.23 -6.79 8.06
N MET A 113 -4.26 -7.63 7.68
CA MET A 113 -2.87 -7.55 8.14
C MET A 113 -2.12 -6.31 7.65
N SER A 114 -2.47 -5.77 6.48
CA SER A 114 -1.89 -4.53 5.96
C SER A 114 -2.18 -3.30 6.82
N LYS A 115 -3.13 -3.37 7.75
CA LYS A 115 -3.40 -2.28 8.70
C LYS A 115 -2.35 -2.14 9.80
N LEU A 116 -1.47 -3.13 9.98
CA LEU A 116 -0.39 -3.05 10.95
C LEU A 116 0.54 -1.87 10.64
N SER A 117 1.06 -1.24 11.69
CA SER A 117 2.11 -0.22 11.54
C SER A 117 3.43 -0.86 11.05
N PRO A 118 4.38 -0.06 10.53
CA PRO A 118 5.67 -0.61 10.11
C PRO A 118 6.41 -1.37 11.21
N ASP A 119 6.38 -0.88 12.45
CA ASP A 119 7.05 -1.51 13.58
C ASP A 119 6.37 -2.81 14.02
N GLU A 120 5.04 -2.87 13.98
CA GLU A 120 4.28 -4.09 14.25
C GLU A 120 4.53 -5.16 13.20
N LEU A 121 4.50 -4.78 11.92
CA LEU A 121 4.77 -5.69 10.82
C LEU A 121 6.18 -6.27 10.94
N LEU A 122 7.19 -5.42 11.15
CA LEU A 122 8.58 -5.86 11.35
C LEU A 122 8.71 -6.79 12.55
N TYR A 123 8.06 -6.47 13.67
CA TYR A 123 8.05 -7.34 14.85
C TYR A 123 7.56 -8.75 14.53
N TYR A 124 6.43 -8.88 13.83
CA TYR A 124 5.89 -10.19 13.47
C TYR A 124 6.77 -10.93 12.46
N MET A 125 7.37 -10.22 11.51
CA MET A 125 8.29 -10.82 10.54
C MET A 125 9.57 -11.36 11.20
N GLU A 126 10.23 -10.55 12.02
CA GLU A 126 11.47 -10.92 12.73
C GLU A 126 11.23 -12.08 13.72
N ASN A 127 10.02 -12.16 14.28
CA ASN A 127 9.64 -13.17 15.25
C ASN A 127 8.74 -14.27 14.66
N SER A 128 8.69 -14.41 13.33
CA SER A 128 7.81 -15.34 12.61
C SER A 128 7.88 -16.78 13.17
N HIS A 129 9.07 -17.27 13.49
CA HIS A 129 9.29 -18.60 14.08
C HIS A 129 8.59 -18.82 15.44
N LYS A 130 8.18 -17.76 16.15
CA LYS A 130 7.48 -17.85 17.46
C LYS A 130 5.97 -17.96 17.31
N PHE A 131 5.43 -17.68 16.13
CA PHE A 131 3.99 -17.58 15.88
C PHE A 131 3.50 -18.73 15.00
N THR A 132 2.61 -19.55 15.55
CA THR A 132 1.70 -20.33 14.73
C THR A 132 0.60 -19.42 14.18
N LYS A 133 -0.10 -19.84 13.11
CA LYS A 133 -1.27 -19.13 12.58
C LYS A 133 -2.27 -18.77 13.70
N LEU A 134 -2.63 -19.74 14.53
CA LEU A 134 -3.52 -19.54 15.69
C LEU A 134 -2.98 -18.47 16.66
N ARG A 135 -1.71 -18.55 17.03
CA ARG A 135 -1.09 -17.62 17.98
C ARG A 135 -1.02 -16.22 17.41
N LEU A 136 -0.72 -16.07 16.11
CA LEU A 136 -0.68 -14.78 15.44
C LEU A 136 -2.06 -14.11 15.46
N ILE A 137 -3.11 -14.86 15.12
CA ILE A 137 -4.50 -14.38 15.16
C ILE A 137 -4.87 -13.89 16.57
N GLN A 138 -4.56 -14.69 17.59
CA GLN A 138 -4.86 -14.35 18.98
C GLN A 138 -4.10 -13.11 19.46
N ASP A 139 -2.80 -13.01 19.17
CA ASP A 139 -1.97 -11.88 19.58
C ASP A 139 -2.43 -10.58 18.92
N ILE A 140 -2.76 -10.60 17.61
CA ILE A 140 -3.27 -9.42 16.90
C ILE A 140 -4.63 -8.99 17.45
N ARG A 141 -5.58 -9.92 17.64
CA ARG A 141 -6.91 -9.60 18.21
C ARG A 141 -6.81 -9.05 19.63
N GLN A 142 -5.82 -9.50 20.41
CA GLN A 142 -5.57 -8.99 21.75
C GLN A 142 -5.01 -7.57 21.73
N ARG A 143 -4.07 -7.27 20.84
CA ARG A 143 -3.47 -5.93 20.71
C ARG A 143 -4.41 -4.91 20.07
N HIS A 144 -5.24 -5.38 19.14
CA HIS A 144 -6.14 -4.54 18.36
C HIS A 144 -7.58 -5.08 18.39
N PRO A 145 -8.36 -4.79 19.44
CA PRO A 145 -9.72 -5.31 19.58
C PRO A 145 -10.69 -4.92 18.45
N HIS A 146 -10.39 -3.82 17.74
CA HIS A 146 -11.21 -3.28 16.64
C HIS A 146 -10.62 -3.56 15.26
N PHE A 147 -9.57 -4.38 15.17
CA PHE A 147 -8.84 -4.64 13.94
C PHE A 147 -9.67 -5.31 12.84
N GLU A 148 -10.81 -5.89 13.16
CA GLU A 148 -11.67 -6.55 12.17
C GLU A 148 -12.94 -5.75 11.85
N PHE A 149 -13.08 -4.52 12.37
CA PHE A 149 -14.30 -3.71 12.23
C PHE A 149 -14.37 -2.89 10.96
N ASP A 150 -13.26 -2.81 10.23
CA ASP A 150 -13.10 -2.00 9.04
C ASP A 150 -12.08 -2.65 8.08
N THR A 151 -11.81 -1.97 6.96
CA THR A 151 -10.84 -2.44 5.96
C THR A 151 -9.61 -1.54 5.88
N GLU A 152 -8.52 -2.11 5.38
CA GLU A 152 -7.39 -1.37 4.80
C GLU A 152 -7.92 -0.31 3.83
N SER A 153 -7.37 0.90 3.89
CA SER A 153 -7.89 2.07 3.18
C SER A 153 -6.83 2.88 2.43
N LEU A 154 -5.55 2.70 2.72
CA LEU A 154 -4.41 3.30 2.04
C LEU A 154 -4.34 2.86 0.58
N THR A 155 -4.61 1.60 0.23
CA THR A 155 -4.61 1.15 -1.17
C THR A 155 -5.61 1.95 -2.00
N ILE A 156 -6.81 2.15 -1.46
CA ILE A 156 -7.88 2.88 -2.13
C ILE A 156 -7.56 4.38 -2.15
N ALA A 157 -7.13 4.95 -1.03
CA ALA A 157 -6.77 6.37 -0.94
C ALA A 157 -5.64 6.75 -1.92
N LEU A 158 -4.58 5.93 -2.00
CA LEU A 158 -3.50 6.09 -2.98
C LEU A 158 -4.06 6.05 -4.41
N SER A 159 -4.88 5.06 -4.72
CA SER A 159 -5.46 4.89 -6.06
C SER A 159 -6.32 6.10 -6.46
N CYS A 160 -7.12 6.63 -5.54
CA CYS A 160 -7.92 7.84 -5.76
C CYS A 160 -7.05 9.05 -6.09
N VAL A 161 -6.04 9.36 -5.25
CA VAL A 161 -5.20 10.55 -5.47
C VAL A 161 -4.38 10.40 -6.75
N ILE A 162 -3.80 9.24 -7.01
CA ILE A 162 -3.02 9.01 -8.24
C ILE A 162 -3.91 9.19 -9.47
N HIS A 163 -5.13 8.63 -9.47
CA HIS A 163 -6.05 8.77 -10.60
C HIS A 163 -6.55 10.21 -10.78
N GLU A 164 -6.78 10.94 -9.70
CA GLU A 164 -7.09 12.38 -9.76
C GLU A 164 -5.97 13.18 -10.41
N ARG A 165 -4.72 12.93 -9.99
CA ARG A 165 -3.56 13.60 -10.56
C ARG A 165 -3.33 13.23 -12.02
N TRP A 166 -3.56 11.98 -12.39
CA TRP A 166 -3.47 11.53 -13.77
C TRP A 166 -4.45 12.28 -14.67
N ARG A 167 -5.73 12.38 -14.25
CA ARG A 167 -6.74 13.14 -15.00
C ARG A 167 -6.39 14.62 -15.14
N ARG A 168 -5.87 15.24 -14.07
CA ARG A 168 -5.38 16.63 -14.15
C ARG A 168 -4.23 16.78 -15.11
N MET A 169 -3.26 15.87 -15.05
CA MET A 169 -2.13 15.89 -15.96
C MET A 169 -2.54 15.75 -17.42
N GLN A 170 -3.50 14.88 -17.74
CA GLN A 170 -4.04 14.77 -19.10
C GLN A 170 -4.67 16.08 -19.59
N THR A 171 -5.25 16.85 -18.67
CA THR A 171 -5.90 18.13 -19.00
C THR A 171 -4.89 19.26 -19.17
N GLU A 172 -3.91 19.35 -18.26
CA GLU A 172 -2.93 20.44 -18.24
C GLU A 172 -1.76 20.21 -19.21
N PHE A 173 -1.36 18.95 -19.40
CA PHE A 173 -0.20 18.55 -20.19
C PHE A 173 -0.56 17.43 -21.18
N PRO A 174 -1.51 17.65 -22.10
CA PRO A 174 -2.00 16.59 -23.00
C PRO A 174 -0.87 15.96 -23.82
N ALA A 175 0.11 16.76 -24.26
CA ALA A 175 1.28 16.28 -25.02
C ALA A 175 2.17 15.30 -24.24
N MET A 176 2.22 15.42 -22.90
CA MET A 176 3.01 14.51 -22.05
C MET A 176 2.30 13.16 -21.80
N THR A 177 0.97 13.12 -21.97
CA THR A 177 0.16 11.92 -21.71
C THR A 177 -0.20 11.13 -22.96
N GLN A 178 0.18 11.60 -24.15
CA GLN A 178 -0.03 10.87 -25.40
C GLN A 178 0.95 9.69 -25.53
N PRO A 179 0.48 8.50 -25.93
CA PRO A 179 1.33 7.31 -26.08
C PRO A 179 2.42 7.46 -27.15
N SER A 180 2.34 8.48 -28.02
CA SER A 180 3.35 8.82 -29.03
C SER A 180 4.60 9.52 -28.48
N SER A 181 4.53 10.05 -27.26
CA SER A 181 5.68 10.70 -26.60
C SER A 181 6.54 9.66 -25.90
N GLY A 182 7.37 8.94 -26.65
CA GLY A 182 8.23 7.84 -26.18
C GLY A 182 9.33 8.21 -25.19
N THR A 183 9.17 9.22 -24.32
CA THR A 183 10.26 9.72 -23.47
C THR A 183 9.84 10.37 -22.15
N LEU A 184 8.57 10.31 -21.74
CA LEU A 184 8.14 10.95 -20.48
C LEU A 184 7.73 9.91 -19.44
N CYS A 185 8.76 9.42 -18.74
CA CYS A 185 8.63 8.66 -17.52
C CYS A 185 8.24 9.59 -16.39
N LEU A 186 7.11 9.29 -15.75
CA LEU A 186 6.67 10.00 -14.57
C LEU A 186 6.44 8.96 -13.49
N PRO A 187 7.31 8.84 -12.48
CA PRO A 187 7.40 7.67 -11.62
C PRO A 187 6.05 7.16 -11.08
N VAL A 188 5.17 8.09 -10.72
CA VAL A 188 3.80 7.81 -10.24
C VAL A 188 2.94 7.15 -11.32
N TYR A 189 3.05 7.62 -12.57
CA TYR A 189 2.20 7.23 -13.68
C TYR A 189 2.78 6.08 -14.49
N THR A 190 4.11 6.01 -14.65
CA THR A 190 4.75 4.89 -15.35
C THR A 190 4.46 3.58 -14.64
N ARG A 191 4.45 3.57 -13.30
CA ARG A 191 4.02 2.41 -12.51
C ARG A 191 2.52 2.11 -12.58
N MET A 192 1.66 3.13 -12.72
CA MET A 192 0.23 2.90 -13.00
C MET A 192 0.00 2.25 -14.37
N MET A 193 0.85 2.56 -15.35
CA MET A 193 0.77 2.03 -16.72
C MET A 193 1.61 0.75 -16.93
N GLY A 194 2.20 0.18 -15.88
CA GLY A 194 2.99 -1.06 -15.95
C GLY A 194 4.37 -0.91 -16.62
N GLN A 195 4.83 0.32 -16.86
CA GLN A 195 6.14 0.62 -17.42
C GLN A 195 7.02 1.18 -16.30
N CYS A 196 7.77 0.35 -15.59
CA CYS A 196 8.59 0.80 -14.46
C CYS A 196 9.97 1.26 -14.95
N HIS A 197 10.32 2.54 -14.78
CA HIS A 197 11.71 3.00 -14.82
C HIS A 197 11.97 3.68 -13.47
N GLY A 198 12.43 2.91 -12.49
CA GLY A 198 12.69 3.40 -11.15
C GLY A 198 11.58 3.14 -10.12
N GLY A 199 12.03 2.97 -8.89
CA GLY A 199 11.24 2.90 -7.67
C GLY A 199 12.00 3.51 -6.51
N ILE A 200 11.57 3.18 -5.30
CA ILE A 200 12.13 3.75 -4.08
C ILE A 200 13.60 3.36 -3.91
N LEU A 201 14.04 2.23 -4.49
CA LEU A 201 15.41 1.69 -4.39
C LEU A 201 16.16 1.49 -5.72
N ASP A 202 15.55 1.73 -6.88
CA ASP A 202 15.96 1.13 -8.16
C ASP A 202 15.95 2.12 -9.33
N TRP A 203 16.37 3.36 -9.11
CA TRP A 203 16.65 4.26 -10.24
C TRP A 203 18.01 3.91 -10.85
N ASP A 204 17.97 3.39 -12.08
CA ASP A 204 19.18 3.03 -12.82
C ASP A 204 20.00 4.25 -13.27
N ASP A 205 19.35 5.39 -13.48
CA ASP A 205 19.97 6.63 -13.96
C ASP A 205 19.65 7.84 -13.05
N PRO A 206 20.67 8.40 -12.35
CA PRO A 206 20.51 9.61 -11.55
C PRO A 206 20.04 10.84 -12.35
N ALA A 207 20.36 10.93 -13.64
CA ALA A 207 19.93 12.04 -14.50
C ALA A 207 18.43 11.92 -14.83
N MET A 208 17.98 10.72 -15.20
CA MET A 208 16.55 10.42 -15.35
C MET A 208 15.80 10.64 -14.04
N GLU A 209 16.39 10.27 -12.90
CA GLU A 209 15.79 10.55 -11.59
C GLU A 209 15.64 12.06 -11.34
N ALA A 210 16.69 12.85 -11.57
CA ALA A 210 16.63 14.30 -11.40
C ALA A 210 15.64 14.97 -12.37
N TYR A 211 15.49 14.43 -13.58
CA TYR A 211 14.48 14.85 -14.53
C TYR A 211 13.06 14.54 -14.04
N CYS A 212 12.83 13.29 -13.61
CA CYS A 212 11.56 12.85 -13.04
C CYS A 212 11.21 13.59 -11.75
N ALA A 213 12.20 13.94 -10.92
CA ALA A 213 12.01 14.72 -9.70
C ALA A 213 11.51 16.14 -9.98
N ARG A 214 11.95 16.78 -11.08
CA ARG A 214 11.44 18.10 -11.50
C ARG A 214 9.95 18.09 -11.81
N ILE A 215 9.42 16.98 -12.33
CA ILE A 215 7.97 16.80 -12.51
C ILE A 215 7.32 16.23 -11.22
N GLY A 216 8.12 15.53 -10.41
CA GLY A 216 7.79 14.95 -9.11
C GLY A 216 7.45 15.98 -8.03
N GLU A 217 8.01 17.19 -8.11
CA GLU A 217 7.76 18.30 -7.18
C GLU A 217 6.50 19.11 -7.47
N MET A 218 5.67 18.70 -8.45
CA MET A 218 4.33 19.26 -8.59
C MET A 218 3.48 18.90 -7.36
N ILE A 219 3.62 19.69 -6.30
CA ILE A 219 2.82 19.56 -5.07
C ILE A 219 1.39 19.88 -5.45
N GLY A 220 0.54 18.87 -5.28
CA GLY A 220 -0.90 18.99 -5.29
C GLY A 220 -1.45 19.92 -6.37
N LEU A 221 -1.14 19.71 -7.66
CA LEU A 221 -1.78 20.25 -8.90
C LEU A 221 -3.09 21.07 -8.68
N ASN A 222 -3.09 22.16 -7.92
CA ASN A 222 -4.27 22.76 -7.27
C ASN A 222 -5.28 21.77 -6.61
N LEU A 223 -4.85 20.57 -6.19
CA LEU A 223 -5.63 19.61 -5.41
C LEU A 223 -5.52 20.01 -3.94
N ASP A 224 -5.99 21.21 -3.62
CA ASP A 224 -6.05 21.67 -2.23
C ASP A 224 -6.89 20.69 -1.40
N TRP A 225 -6.63 20.71 -0.09
CA TRP A 225 -7.51 20.09 0.89
C TRP A 225 -8.95 20.53 0.61
N ARG A 226 -9.85 19.55 0.42
CA ARG A 226 -11.25 19.84 0.10
C ARG A 226 -12.12 19.62 1.34
N PRO A 227 -12.97 20.58 1.73
CA PRO A 227 -13.85 20.42 2.88
C PRO A 227 -14.81 19.26 2.65
N GLU A 228 -14.99 18.38 3.65
CA GLU A 228 -15.79 17.15 3.52
C GLU A 228 -17.16 17.39 2.86
N GLU A 229 -17.54 16.49 1.95
CA GLU A 229 -18.83 16.49 1.26
C GLU A 229 -19.70 15.35 1.81
N SER A 230 -21.03 15.50 1.74
CA SER A 230 -21.97 14.47 2.14
C SER A 230 -21.77 13.18 1.33
N PHE A 231 -21.52 12.06 2.03
CA PHE A 231 -21.21 10.74 1.46
C PHE A 231 -22.41 10.01 0.82
N PHE A 232 -23.40 10.73 0.29
CA PHE A 232 -24.69 10.17 -0.15
C PHE A 232 -24.58 9.10 -1.27
N ARG A 233 -23.39 8.91 -1.85
CA ARG A 233 -23.11 7.89 -2.88
C ARG A 233 -21.89 7.01 -2.58
N SER A 234 -21.30 7.12 -1.40
CA SER A 234 -20.09 6.36 -1.07
C SER A 234 -20.47 4.96 -0.59
N ARG A 235 -19.74 3.95 -1.08
CA ARG A 235 -19.96 2.55 -0.71
C ARG A 235 -19.50 2.34 0.75
N PRO A 236 -20.26 1.65 1.60
CA PRO A 236 -19.79 1.28 2.94
C PRO A 236 -18.57 0.37 2.85
N GLU A 237 -17.66 0.51 3.80
CA GLU A 237 -16.57 -0.44 3.94
C GLU A 237 -17.13 -1.81 4.31
N ILE A 238 -16.47 -2.84 3.79
CA ILE A 238 -16.74 -4.21 4.18
C ILE A 238 -15.68 -4.55 5.21
N PRO A 239 -16.05 -4.78 6.48
CA PRO A 239 -15.11 -5.22 7.49
C PRO A 239 -14.32 -6.43 7.00
N THR A 240 -13.01 -6.38 7.14
CA THR A 240 -12.12 -7.51 6.85
C THR A 240 -11.74 -8.18 8.15
N GLY A 241 -11.52 -9.50 8.14
CA GLY A 241 -11.21 -10.23 9.35
C GLY A 241 -10.15 -11.30 9.13
N LEU A 242 -9.56 -11.76 10.23
CA LEU A 242 -8.70 -12.93 10.22
C LEU A 242 -9.55 -14.21 10.16
N LEU A 243 -8.96 -15.29 9.65
CA LEU A 243 -9.64 -16.59 9.63
C LEU A 243 -10.04 -17.01 11.04
N ASN A 244 -11.19 -17.67 11.15
CA ASN A 244 -11.52 -18.35 12.39
C ASN A 244 -10.57 -19.56 12.54
N PRO A 245 -9.96 -19.75 13.72
CA PRO A 245 -9.03 -20.83 13.96
C PRO A 245 -9.65 -22.22 13.93
#